data_AF-A0A2V8XTR7-F1
#
_entry.id   AF-A0A2V8XTR7-F1
#
_cell.length_a   1.000
_cell.length_b   1.000
_cell.length_c   1.000
_cell.angle_alpha   90.00
_cell.angle_beta   90.00
_cell.angle_gamma   90.00
#
_symmetry.space_group_name_H-M   'P 1'
#
loop_
_entity.id
_entity.type
_entity.pdbx_description
1 polymer ?
#
loop_
_entity_poly.entity_id
_entity_poly.type
_entity_poly.pdbx_seq_one_letter_code
_entity_poly.pdbx_strand_id
1 'polypeptide(L)'
;MKRILFAALLALCVLFLLPSRPTNAQQTEQKKLAPLEWETLRDGVQVLKVWKLEEADKYPQISVLRVSNAEYLKFFQDPKGFVKFINANQVFSKPVKVAGPWVTLSSYNPKNPKDDPDWVLTLVHGKLSYMVVSALPQLTQEYP
;
A
#
# COMPACT_ATOMS: atom_id res chain seq x y z
N MET A 1 33.41 59.05 19.01
CA MET A 1 32.28 58.18 18.58
C MET A 1 32.15 58.14 17.04
N LYS A 2 33.18 57.72 16.30
CA LYS A 2 33.14 57.63 14.82
C LYS A 2 33.79 56.38 14.22
N ARG A 3 34.41 55.52 15.05
CA ARG A 3 35.16 54.34 14.59
C ARG A 3 34.40 53.01 14.73
N ILE A 4 33.25 53.00 15.43
CA ILE A 4 32.47 51.78 15.69
C ILE A 4 31.41 51.54 14.59
N LEU A 5 30.97 52.60 13.89
CA LEU A 5 29.98 52.49 12.82
C LEU A 5 30.51 51.84 11.53
N PHE A 6 31.82 51.86 11.28
CA PHE A 6 32.40 51.25 10.07
C PHE A 6 32.61 49.73 10.19
N ALA A 7 32.76 49.19 11.40
CA ALA A 7 32.92 47.76 11.60
C ALA A 7 31.60 46.98 11.43
N ALA A 8 30.46 47.60 11.79
CA ALA A 8 29.15 46.97 11.65
C ALA A 8 28.69 46.88 10.18
N LEU A 9 29.11 47.81 9.31
CA LEU A 9 28.72 47.80 7.91
C LEU A 9 29.50 46.76 7.08
N LEU A 10 30.76 46.49 7.46
CA LEU A 10 31.62 45.51 6.78
C LEU A 10 31.25 44.06 7.14
N ALA A 11 30.76 43.82 8.37
CA ALA A 11 30.23 42.51 8.77
C ALA A 11 28.92 42.14 8.04
N LEU A 12 28.13 43.13 7.62
CA LEU A 12 26.87 42.90 6.92
C LEU A 12 27.07 42.53 5.44
N CYS A 13 28.11 43.05 4.78
CA CYS A 13 28.39 42.73 3.37
C CYS A 13 28.95 41.32 3.14
N VAL A 14 29.60 40.71 4.13
CA VAL A 14 30.16 39.34 4.00
C VAL A 14 29.06 38.27 4.14
N LEU A 15 27.95 38.56 4.81
CA LEU A 15 26.81 37.65 4.94
C LEU A 15 25.96 37.52 3.66
N PHE A 16 26.04 38.49 2.75
CA PHE A 16 25.31 38.47 1.46
C PHE A 16 26.15 37.95 0.27
N LEU A 17 27.43 37.61 0.48
CA LEU A 17 28.32 37.05 -0.54
C LEU A 17 28.55 35.55 -0.39
N LEU A 18 27.80 34.87 0.49
CA LEU A 18 27.77 33.41 0.47
C LEU A 18 27.19 32.98 -0.88
N PRO A 19 27.94 32.24 -1.71
CA PRO A 19 27.38 31.70 -2.95
C PRO A 19 26.13 30.93 -2.57
N SER A 20 25.01 31.30 -3.19
CA SER A 20 23.76 30.58 -3.13
C SER A 20 24.12 29.10 -3.20
N ARG A 21 23.83 28.33 -2.14
CA ARG A 21 23.94 26.87 -2.20
C ARG A 21 23.32 26.48 -3.52
N PRO A 22 24.01 25.72 -4.40
CA PRO A 22 23.35 25.21 -5.58
C PRO A 22 22.14 24.45 -5.04
N THR A 23 20.95 24.95 -5.35
CA THR A 23 19.74 24.17 -5.23
C THR A 23 20.02 22.98 -6.14
N ASN A 24 20.42 21.86 -5.54
CA ASN A 24 20.31 20.58 -6.17
C ASN A 24 18.80 20.43 -6.42
N ALA A 25 18.35 20.94 -7.56
CA ALA A 25 17.30 20.29 -8.30
C ALA A 25 17.89 18.91 -8.61
N GLN A 26 17.81 18.01 -7.63
CA GLN A 26 17.78 16.60 -7.91
C GLN A 26 16.65 16.50 -8.92
N GLN A 27 17.02 16.36 -10.19
CA GLN A 27 16.18 15.68 -11.15
C GLN A 27 15.83 14.39 -10.44
N THR A 28 14.64 14.35 -9.85
CA THR A 28 14.01 13.11 -9.47
C THR A 28 13.92 12.37 -10.79
N GLU A 29 14.92 11.53 -11.07
CA GLU A 29 14.80 10.51 -12.08
C GLU A 29 13.48 9.83 -11.74
N GLN A 30 12.47 10.12 -12.54
CA GLN A 30 11.15 9.59 -12.36
C GLN A 30 11.30 8.12 -12.68
N LYS A 31 11.64 7.34 -11.65
CA LYS A 31 11.87 5.90 -11.73
C LYS A 31 10.64 5.34 -12.43
N LYS A 32 10.78 4.97 -13.69
CA LYS A 32 9.68 4.44 -14.49
C LYS A 32 9.34 3.09 -13.87
N LEU A 33 8.39 3.09 -12.96
CA LEU A 33 7.95 1.89 -12.28
C LEU A 33 7.38 0.94 -13.34
N ALA A 34 7.78 -0.32 -13.27
CA ALA A 34 7.22 -1.35 -14.11
C ALA A 34 5.68 -1.34 -13.95
N PRO A 35 4.93 -1.60 -15.03
CA PRO A 35 3.47 -1.67 -14.92
C PRO A 35 3.08 -2.72 -13.87
N LEU A 36 2.06 -2.38 -13.09
CA LEU A 36 1.45 -3.28 -12.13
C LEU A 36 0.66 -4.35 -12.87
N GLU A 37 0.96 -5.62 -12.60
CA GLU A 37 0.31 -6.77 -13.23
C GLU A 37 -0.37 -7.64 -12.19
N TRP A 38 -1.50 -8.24 -12.60
CA TRP A 38 -2.20 -9.23 -11.81
C TRP A 38 -1.45 -10.56 -11.89
N GLU A 39 -1.10 -11.13 -10.73
CA GLU A 39 -0.51 -12.46 -10.62
C GLU A 39 -1.62 -13.46 -10.26
N THR A 40 -1.71 -14.59 -10.98
CA THR A 40 -2.60 -15.69 -10.61
C THR A 40 -1.89 -16.60 -9.61
N LEU A 41 -2.50 -16.77 -8.44
CA LEU A 41 -2.07 -17.68 -7.39
C LEU A 41 -2.83 -19.01 -7.49
N ARG A 42 -2.61 -19.89 -6.51
CA ARG A 42 -3.38 -21.14 -6.36
C ARG A 42 -4.89 -20.83 -6.20
N ASP A 43 -5.71 -21.83 -6.52
CA ASP A 43 -7.17 -21.78 -6.35
C ASP A 43 -7.85 -20.63 -7.14
N GLY A 44 -7.21 -20.12 -8.19
CA GLY A 44 -7.74 -19.06 -9.06
C GLY A 44 -7.71 -17.66 -8.44
N VAL A 45 -7.12 -17.49 -7.25
CA VAL A 45 -6.97 -16.18 -6.61
C VAL A 45 -6.05 -15.29 -7.43
N GLN A 46 -6.50 -14.09 -7.78
CA GLN A 46 -5.64 -13.10 -8.42
C GLN A 46 -5.13 -12.11 -7.37
N VAL A 47 -3.87 -11.68 -7.47
CA VAL A 47 -3.27 -10.68 -6.58
C VAL A 47 -2.61 -9.56 -7.38
N LEU A 48 -2.82 -8.33 -6.91
CA LEU A 48 -2.11 -7.15 -7.34
C LEU A 48 -1.28 -6.62 -6.17
N LYS A 49 0.05 -6.69 -6.29
CA LYS A 49 0.99 -6.28 -5.23
C LYS A 49 1.38 -4.82 -5.39
N VAL A 50 0.46 -3.90 -5.04
CA VAL A 50 0.61 -2.44 -5.23
C VAL A 50 1.91 -1.91 -4.61
N TRP A 51 2.32 -2.45 -3.47
CA TRP A 51 3.56 -2.05 -2.80
C TRP A 51 4.84 -2.21 -3.64
N LYS A 52 4.83 -3.03 -4.71
CA LYS A 52 5.98 -3.18 -5.62
C LYS A 52 6.30 -1.91 -6.43
N LEU A 53 5.39 -0.94 -6.46
CA LEU A 53 5.66 0.40 -6.95
C LEU A 53 6.65 1.17 -6.06
N GLU A 54 6.78 0.77 -4.81
CA GLU A 54 7.65 1.38 -3.81
C GLU A 54 8.77 0.41 -3.41
N GLU A 55 9.56 0.79 -2.41
CA GLU A 55 10.60 -0.06 -1.83
C GLU A 55 10.02 -1.09 -0.85
N ALA A 56 10.67 -2.26 -0.75
CA ALA A 56 10.19 -3.40 0.03
C ALA A 56 10.12 -3.14 1.56
N ASP A 57 10.75 -2.09 2.05
CA ASP A 57 10.78 -1.69 3.46
C ASP A 57 9.87 -0.48 3.77
N LYS A 58 9.18 0.08 2.76
CA LYS A 58 8.16 1.12 2.95
C LYS A 58 6.83 0.50 3.38
N TYR A 59 6.15 1.18 4.32
CA TYR A 59 4.88 0.76 4.89
C TYR A 59 3.86 1.92 4.88
N PRO A 60 2.56 1.63 4.83
CA PRO A 60 1.96 0.29 4.73
C PRO A 60 2.17 -0.33 3.35
N GLN A 61 2.24 -1.66 3.29
CA GLN A 61 2.20 -2.39 2.03
C GLN A 61 0.76 -2.74 1.70
N ILE A 62 0.33 -2.41 0.48
CA ILE A 62 -1.02 -2.66 0.02
C ILE A 62 -0.97 -3.74 -1.07
N SER A 63 -1.89 -4.70 -0.97
CA SER A 63 -2.16 -5.69 -2.00
C SER A 63 -3.67 -5.82 -2.19
N VAL A 64 -4.11 -6.06 -3.42
CA VAL A 64 -5.53 -6.29 -3.76
C VAL A 64 -5.68 -7.72 -4.24
N LEU A 65 -6.63 -8.47 -3.71
CA LEU A 65 -6.96 -9.81 -4.20
C LEU A 65 -8.33 -9.80 -4.88
N ARG A 66 -8.48 -10.61 -5.92
CA ARG A 66 -9.78 -11.06 -6.44
C ARG A 66 -9.92 -12.54 -6.14
N VAL A 67 -11.03 -12.92 -5.53
CA VAL A 67 -11.28 -14.28 -5.08
C VAL A 67 -12.72 -14.66 -5.39
N SER A 68 -12.98 -15.95 -5.60
CA SER A 68 -14.36 -16.43 -5.64
C SER A 68 -15.03 -16.32 -4.28
N ASN A 69 -16.36 -16.37 -4.22
CA ASN A 69 -17.08 -16.42 -2.96
C ASN A 69 -16.66 -17.63 -2.10
N ALA A 70 -16.37 -18.78 -2.72
CA ALA A 70 -15.90 -19.98 -2.02
C ALA A 70 -14.56 -19.73 -1.30
N GLU A 71 -13.59 -19.11 -1.99
CA GLU A 71 -12.30 -18.77 -1.39
C GLU A 71 -12.44 -17.63 -0.36
N TYR A 72 -13.31 -16.65 -0.60
CA TYR A 72 -13.64 -15.62 0.39
C TYR A 72 -14.15 -16.23 1.69
N LEU A 73 -15.14 -17.12 1.63
CA LEU A 73 -15.72 -17.78 2.79
C LEU A 73 -14.69 -18.63 3.54
N LYS A 74 -13.83 -19.34 2.82
CA LYS A 74 -12.70 -20.11 3.39
C LYS A 74 -11.74 -19.20 4.16
N PHE A 75 -11.34 -18.07 3.58
CA PHE A 75 -10.44 -17.11 4.25
C PHE A 75 -11.09 -16.41 5.44
N PHE A 76 -12.36 -16.06 5.33
CA PHE A 76 -13.12 -15.40 6.39
C PHE A 76 -13.32 -16.33 7.60
N GLN A 77 -13.59 -17.62 7.36
CA GLN A 77 -13.81 -18.62 8.41
C GLN A 77 -12.52 -19.14 9.05
N ASP A 78 -11.40 -19.14 8.32
CA ASP A 78 -10.09 -19.52 8.84
C ASP A 78 -9.03 -18.42 8.63
N PRO A 79 -8.99 -17.40 9.52
CA PRO A 79 -7.98 -16.35 9.45
C PRO A 79 -6.54 -16.86 9.55
N LYS A 80 -6.30 -18.00 10.23
CA LYS A 80 -4.96 -18.59 10.33
C LYS A 80 -4.55 -19.22 9.01
N GLY A 81 -5.45 -19.95 8.36
CA GLY A 81 -5.29 -20.47 7.01
C GLY A 81 -5.05 -19.34 6.00
N PHE A 82 -5.77 -18.23 6.13
CA PHE A 82 -5.56 -17.06 5.30
C PHE A 82 -4.16 -16.46 5.48
N VAL A 83 -3.68 -16.26 6.71
CA VAL A 83 -2.29 -15.80 6.95
C VAL A 83 -1.25 -16.74 6.34
N LYS A 84 -1.45 -18.07 6.47
CA LYS A 84 -0.57 -19.07 5.84
C LYS A 84 -0.56 -18.93 4.33
N PHE A 85 -1.72 -18.76 3.70
CA PHE A 85 -1.84 -18.54 2.25
C PHE A 85 -1.10 -17.27 1.81
N ILE A 86 -1.30 -16.15 2.50
CA ILE A 86 -0.64 -14.86 2.20
C ILE A 86 0.88 -14.98 2.28
N ASN A 87 1.40 -15.63 3.32
CA ASN A 87 2.83 -15.82 3.52
C ASN A 87 3.44 -16.80 2.50
N ALA A 88 2.76 -17.91 2.20
CA ALA A 88 3.22 -18.90 1.24
C ALA A 88 3.34 -18.34 -0.19
N ASN A 89 2.48 -17.38 -0.55
CA ASN A 89 2.48 -16.72 -1.86
C ASN A 89 3.28 -15.41 -1.90
N GLN A 90 4.01 -15.07 -0.83
CA GLN A 90 4.82 -13.85 -0.72
C GLN A 90 4.04 -12.60 -1.18
N VAL A 91 2.81 -12.45 -0.67
CA VAL A 91 1.96 -11.30 -1.02
C VAL A 91 2.56 -9.98 -0.53
N PHE A 92 3.34 -10.03 0.55
CA PHE A 92 4.08 -8.91 1.14
C PHE A 92 5.57 -9.23 1.26
N SER A 93 6.39 -8.19 1.42
CA SER A 93 7.85 -8.37 1.54
C SER A 93 8.27 -9.04 2.86
N LYS A 94 7.41 -8.96 3.89
CA LYS A 94 7.61 -9.63 5.18
C LYS A 94 6.39 -10.48 5.55
N PRO A 95 6.58 -11.56 6.34
CA PRO A 95 5.49 -12.37 6.80
C PRO A 95 4.48 -11.59 7.65
N VAL A 96 3.20 -11.84 7.39
CA VAL A 96 2.08 -11.43 8.24
C VAL A 96 2.01 -12.35 9.46
N LYS A 97 1.79 -11.77 10.64
CA LYS A 97 1.59 -12.50 11.90
C LYS A 97 0.12 -12.66 12.26
N VAL A 98 -0.67 -11.61 12.01
CA VAL A 98 -2.09 -11.54 12.38
C VAL A 98 -2.87 -10.88 11.26
N ALA A 99 -4.03 -11.43 10.92
CA ALA A 99 -5.02 -10.83 10.05
C ALA A 99 -6.22 -10.33 10.86
N GLY A 100 -6.56 -9.06 10.73
CA GLY A 100 -7.70 -8.42 11.39
C GLY A 100 -7.47 -6.92 11.66
N PRO A 101 -8.55 -6.13 11.78
CA PRO A 101 -9.95 -6.52 11.63
C PRO A 101 -10.32 -6.85 10.17
N TRP A 102 -11.41 -7.59 10.02
CA TRP A 102 -12.04 -7.86 8.72
C TRP A 102 -13.27 -6.96 8.58
N VAL A 103 -13.25 -6.08 7.59
CA VAL A 103 -14.31 -5.09 7.37
C VAL A 103 -15.05 -5.44 6.08
N THR A 104 -16.37 -5.44 6.12
CA THR A 104 -17.23 -5.67 4.96
C THR A 104 -18.51 -4.82 5.04
N LEU A 105 -19.29 -4.77 3.96
CA LEU A 105 -20.57 -4.06 3.93
C LEU A 105 -21.59 -4.77 4.83
N SER A 106 -22.21 -4.03 5.75
CA SER A 106 -23.17 -4.58 6.72
C SER A 106 -24.43 -5.14 6.08
N SER A 107 -24.81 -4.64 4.90
CA SER A 107 -26.00 -5.08 4.16
C SER A 107 -25.79 -6.33 3.31
N TYR A 108 -24.54 -6.83 3.21
CA TYR A 108 -24.22 -7.91 2.30
C TYR A 108 -24.18 -9.27 3.01
N ASN A 109 -24.98 -10.23 2.53
CA ASN A 109 -24.97 -11.60 3.04
C ASN A 109 -24.17 -12.53 2.10
N PRO A 110 -22.92 -12.90 2.44
CA PRO A 110 -22.08 -13.76 1.60
C PRO A 110 -22.61 -15.18 1.43
N LYS A 111 -23.62 -15.58 2.22
CA LYS A 111 -24.25 -16.91 2.15
C LYS A 111 -25.54 -16.92 1.32
N ASN A 112 -25.95 -15.78 0.76
CA ASN A 112 -27.12 -15.73 -0.12
C ASN A 112 -26.74 -16.26 -1.52
N PRO A 113 -27.25 -17.42 -1.95
CA PRO A 113 -26.86 -18.02 -3.23
C PRO A 113 -27.33 -17.20 -4.45
N LYS A 114 -28.26 -16.26 -4.26
CA LYS A 114 -28.80 -15.44 -5.35
C LYS A 114 -27.84 -14.38 -5.85
N ASP A 115 -26.86 -14.00 -5.02
CA ASP A 115 -25.97 -12.87 -5.32
C ASP A 115 -24.54 -13.34 -5.68
N ASP A 116 -24.16 -14.57 -5.29
CA ASP A 116 -22.83 -15.23 -5.34
C ASP A 116 -21.72 -14.47 -6.10
N PRO A 117 -21.22 -13.35 -5.57
CA PRO A 117 -20.30 -12.51 -6.30
C PRO A 117 -18.89 -12.99 -6.01
N ASP A 118 -18.01 -12.78 -6.97
CA ASP A 118 -16.59 -12.74 -6.66
C ASP A 118 -16.33 -11.57 -5.68
N TRP A 119 -15.21 -11.59 -4.98
CA TRP A 119 -14.87 -10.62 -3.95
C TRP A 119 -13.57 -9.91 -4.29
N VAL A 120 -13.54 -8.61 -4.01
CA VAL A 120 -12.31 -7.82 -3.98
C VAL A 120 -11.90 -7.60 -2.53
N LEU A 121 -10.70 -8.06 -2.19
CA LEU A 121 -10.09 -7.90 -0.89
C LEU A 121 -8.95 -6.89 -0.98
N THR A 122 -9.00 -5.82 -0.19
CA THR A 122 -7.86 -4.92 0.01
C THR A 122 -7.16 -5.28 1.31
N LEU A 123 -5.88 -5.62 1.20
CA LEU A 123 -5.03 -6.05 2.29
C LEU A 123 -4.03 -4.94 2.61
N VAL A 124 -4.02 -4.49 3.86
CA VAL A 124 -3.12 -3.43 4.33
C VAL A 124 -2.20 -4.01 5.38
N HIS A 125 -0.93 -4.19 5.03
CA HIS A 125 0.10 -4.75 5.90
C HIS A 125 0.94 -3.64 6.53
N GLY A 126 0.89 -3.55 7.86
CA GLY A 126 1.62 -2.56 8.65
C GLY A 126 2.99 -3.03 9.11
N LYS A 127 3.79 -2.08 9.62
CA LYS A 127 5.18 -2.30 10.07
C LYS A 127 5.32 -3.35 11.20
N LEU A 128 4.24 -3.58 11.96
CA LEU A 128 4.20 -4.57 13.05
C LEU A 128 3.79 -5.98 12.60
N SER A 129 3.72 -6.23 11.29
CA SER A 129 3.23 -7.49 10.70
C SER A 129 1.76 -7.81 10.98
N TYR A 130 0.96 -6.78 11.24
CA TYR A 130 -0.50 -6.85 11.27
C TYR A 130 -1.06 -6.52 9.89
N MET A 131 -2.03 -7.30 9.43
CA MET A 131 -2.74 -7.10 8.18
C MET A 131 -4.21 -6.81 8.44
N VAL A 132 -4.70 -5.66 7.98
CA VAL A 132 -6.13 -5.34 7.97
C VAL A 132 -6.74 -5.79 6.64
N VAL A 133 -7.99 -6.25 6.66
CA VAL A 133 -8.69 -6.74 5.48
C VAL A 133 -9.97 -5.94 5.29
N SER A 134 -10.13 -5.36 4.10
CA SER A 134 -11.41 -4.82 3.62
C SER A 134 -11.94 -5.72 2.50
N ALA A 135 -13.19 -6.15 2.58
CA ALA A 135 -13.82 -7.06 1.65
C ALA A 135 -15.09 -6.45 1.06
N LEU A 136 -15.13 -6.32 -0.26
CA LEU A 136 -16.27 -5.81 -1.02
C LEU A 136 -16.69 -6.84 -2.08
N PRO A 137 -18.00 -7.05 -2.30
CA PRO A 137 -18.45 -7.83 -3.44
C PRO A 137 -17.99 -7.15 -4.73
N GLN A 138 -17.47 -7.93 -5.66
CA GLN A 138 -17.09 -7.47 -6.98
C GLN A 138 -18.37 -7.27 -7.79
N LEU A 139 -18.73 -6.02 -8.00
CA LEU A 139 -19.84 -5.69 -8.90
C LEU A 139 -19.43 -6.08 -10.32
N THR A 140 -20.13 -7.05 -10.91
CA THR A 140 -20.20 -7.17 -12.36
C THR A 140 -20.87 -5.90 -12.87
N GLN A 141 -20.20 -5.14 -13.74
CA GLN A 141 -20.72 -3.92 -14.34
C GLN A 141 -22.23 -4.04 -14.67
N GLU A 142 -23.07 -3.33 -13.94
CA GLU A 142 -24.33 -2.85 -14.51
C GLU A 142 -23.99 -1.60 -15.31
N TYR A 143 -23.67 -1.77 -16.58
CA TYR A 143 -23.75 -0.67 -17.53
C TYR A 143 -24.98 -0.93 -18.43
N PRO A 144 -25.80 0.11 -18.68
CA PRO A 144 -26.94 0.04 -19.59
C PRO A 144 -26.52 -0.25 -21.03
#